data_AF-A0A8E7EI21-F1
#
_entry.id   AF-A0A8E7EI21-F1
#
_cell.length_a   1.000
_cell.length_b   1.000
_cell.length_c   1.000
_cell.angle_alpha   90.00
_cell.angle_beta   90.00
_cell.angle_gamma   90.00
#
_symmetry.space_group_name_H-M   'P 1'
#
loop_
_entity.id
_entity.type
_entity.pdbx_description
1 polymer ?
#
loop_
_entity_poly.entity_id
_entity_poly.type
_entity_poly.pdbx_seq_one_letter_code
_entity_poly.pdbx_strand_id
1 'polypeptide(L)'
;MLLIAASIAICLFAFQRRGTDKISWAFGPVMAIWFLCLSITGLISLVSTPHILFALSPHFAFGFLLDNGLASLIVLSAIVLCVTGGEALYADMGHLGREPIVKGWYCVFPALMLSYLGQGAFVLEHGSTGTVLFSMVSSIVGPLYIPFLVMSICATVIASQAMISGMFSIVYQAMTTRIIPKMKIDYTSSSLRSQIYIDSINWILLLAVLIVMAAFQSSEHLGAAYGLAVAGDMSITAFMLLVIFFIKRDAGKVGVMCLLLGINLTFFMACLTKLPHGAYWSFLLALIPFIIIMIFIQGQQKLRSVFKPIPYEEFIDKYHQLYQGVCKISGAALYFTSDIRSVSPYIGQIFFQNNIIYQQNILVSVRVKGYPFGVTSDYQEGLAEGLSAFIIEAGYMEIVDIEGLLRERGIYEKTIFYGIENIISDRMIWNLFGLMKKASPPFVQFYSLPAEKIHGVVTRFVM
;
A
#
# COMPACT_ATOMS: atom_id res chain seq x y z
N MET A 1 -15.41 6.11 26.18
CA MET A 1 -15.51 5.64 24.78
C MET A 1 -14.18 5.71 24.03
N LEU A 2 -13.49 6.86 23.99
CA LEU A 2 -12.21 7.00 23.26
C LEU A 2 -11.15 5.95 23.65
N LEU A 3 -10.96 5.70 24.96
CA LEU A 3 -10.02 4.69 25.46
C LEU A 3 -10.36 3.27 25.00
N ILE A 4 -11.65 2.94 24.88
CA ILE A 4 -12.10 1.62 24.40
C ILE A 4 -11.76 1.49 22.91
N ALA A 5 -12.09 2.50 22.11
CA ALA A 5 -11.77 2.52 20.69
C ALA A 5 -10.24 2.44 20.47
N ALA A 6 -9.45 3.18 21.25
CA ALA A 6 -7.99 3.14 21.17
C ALA A 6 -7.45 1.75 21.55
N SER A 7 -8.03 1.11 22.56
CA SER A 7 -7.67 -0.27 22.95
C SER A 7 -7.97 -1.27 21.84
N ILE A 8 -9.13 -1.15 21.18
CA ILE A 8 -9.49 -1.98 20.03
C ILE A 8 -8.50 -1.77 18.89
N ALA A 9 -8.16 -0.51 18.56
CA ALA A 9 -7.17 -0.20 17.54
C ALA A 9 -5.79 -0.77 17.89
N ILE A 10 -5.29 -0.58 19.11
CA ILE A 10 -3.99 -1.14 19.55
C ILE A 10 -3.99 -2.66 19.41
N CYS A 11 -5.05 -3.34 19.86
CA CYS A 11 -5.18 -4.78 19.68
C CYS A 11 -5.15 -5.15 18.19
N LEU A 12 -5.94 -4.47 17.36
CA LEU A 12 -6.01 -4.71 15.92
C LEU A 12 -4.62 -4.68 15.27
N PHE A 13 -3.87 -3.60 15.51
CA PHE A 13 -2.54 -3.38 14.94
C PHE A 13 -1.48 -4.32 15.53
N ALA A 14 -1.60 -4.72 16.80
CA ALA A 14 -0.69 -5.68 17.41
C ALA A 14 -0.85 -7.11 16.84
N PHE A 15 -2.07 -7.48 16.44
CA PHE A 15 -2.34 -8.80 15.86
C PHE A 15 -1.97 -8.92 14.37
N GLN A 16 -1.69 -7.80 13.67
CA GLN A 16 -1.43 -7.81 12.22
C GLN A 16 -0.27 -8.72 11.80
N ARG A 17 0.82 -8.74 12.57
CA ARG A 17 2.02 -9.54 12.28
C ARG A 17 1.75 -11.05 12.23
N ARG A 18 0.69 -11.54 12.88
CA ARG A 18 0.37 -12.98 12.93
C ARG A 18 -0.26 -13.51 11.63
N GLY A 19 -0.49 -12.63 10.66
CA GLY A 19 -1.08 -12.95 9.37
C GLY A 19 -2.59 -13.11 9.45
N THR A 20 -3.29 -12.55 8.46
CA THR A 20 -4.75 -12.64 8.35
C THR A 20 -5.19 -14.05 7.95
N ASP A 21 -4.34 -14.87 7.33
CA ASP A 21 -4.69 -16.19 6.80
C ASP A 21 -5.40 -17.11 7.80
N LYS A 22 -4.96 -17.14 9.06
CA LYS A 22 -5.58 -18.01 10.08
C LYS A 22 -6.99 -17.58 10.50
N ILE A 23 -7.37 -16.33 10.27
CA ILE A 23 -8.62 -15.72 10.73
C ILE A 23 -9.52 -15.32 9.54
N SER A 24 -8.96 -15.19 8.33
CA SER A 24 -9.67 -14.75 7.12
C SER A 24 -10.86 -15.62 6.77
N TRP A 25 -10.81 -16.92 7.09
CA TRP A 25 -11.93 -17.84 6.88
C TRP A 25 -13.19 -17.45 7.68
N ALA A 26 -13.02 -16.81 8.83
CA ALA A 26 -14.13 -16.38 9.70
C ALA A 26 -14.74 -15.04 9.24
N PHE A 27 -14.02 -14.24 8.46
CA PHE A 27 -14.50 -12.93 8.01
C PHE A 27 -15.72 -13.04 7.09
N GLY A 28 -15.69 -13.97 6.13
CA GLY A 28 -16.80 -14.19 5.19
C GLY A 28 -18.13 -14.50 5.90
N PRO A 29 -18.20 -15.53 6.76
CA PRO A 29 -19.41 -15.86 7.52
C PRO A 29 -19.90 -14.71 8.41
N VAL A 30 -19.01 -14.02 9.14
CA VAL A 30 -19.40 -12.88 9.99
C VAL A 30 -20.03 -11.76 9.16
N MET A 31 -19.44 -11.43 8.02
CA MET A 31 -19.99 -10.40 7.12
C MET A 31 -21.31 -10.84 6.48
N ALA A 32 -21.46 -12.12 6.13
CA ALA A 32 -22.71 -12.65 5.60
C ALA A 32 -23.85 -12.53 6.62
N ILE A 33 -23.60 -12.89 7.88
CA ILE A 33 -24.58 -12.73 8.97
C ILE A 33 -24.89 -11.24 9.18
N TRP A 34 -23.88 -10.36 9.18
CA TRP A 34 -24.07 -8.92 9.30
C TRP A 34 -25.01 -8.35 8.23
N PHE A 35 -24.75 -8.65 6.95
CA PHE A 35 -25.60 -8.18 5.84
C PHE A 35 -26.99 -8.83 5.85
N LEU A 36 -27.12 -10.08 6.32
CA LEU A 36 -28.40 -10.71 6.51
C LEU A 36 -29.23 -10.00 7.59
N CYS A 37 -28.61 -9.68 8.74
CA CYS A 37 -29.27 -8.91 9.80
C CYS A 37 -29.75 -7.56 9.28
N LEU A 38 -28.89 -6.80 8.59
CA LEU A 38 -29.26 -5.52 7.99
C LEU A 38 -30.43 -5.66 6.99
N SER A 39 -30.41 -6.70 6.16
CA SER A 39 -31.46 -6.95 5.17
C SER A 39 -32.80 -7.27 5.83
N ILE A 40 -32.81 -8.13 6.85
CA ILE A 40 -34.02 -8.53 7.57
C ILE A 40 -34.62 -7.34 8.30
N THR A 41 -33.81 -6.62 9.08
CA THR A 41 -34.32 -5.48 9.87
C THR A 41 -34.77 -4.34 8.96
N GLY A 42 -34.04 -4.08 7.88
CA GLY A 42 -34.42 -3.09 6.88
C GLY A 42 -35.73 -3.45 6.17
N LEU A 43 -35.91 -4.72 5.81
CA LEU A 43 -37.14 -5.21 5.19
C LEU A 43 -38.35 -5.10 6.12
N ILE A 44 -38.20 -5.44 7.41
CA ILE A 44 -39.28 -5.32 8.39
C ILE A 44 -39.76 -3.87 8.48
N SER A 45 -38.85 -2.90 8.63
CA SER A 45 -39.22 -1.49 8.67
C SER A 45 -39.77 -0.96 7.34
N LEU A 46 -39.25 -1.45 6.20
CA LEU A 46 -39.76 -1.09 4.88
C LEU A 46 -41.21 -1.54 4.67
N VAL A 47 -41.58 -2.73 5.16
CA VAL A 47 -42.96 -3.25 5.07
C VAL A 47 -43.94 -2.40 5.88
N SER A 48 -43.50 -1.80 7.00
CA SER A 48 -44.32 -0.87 7.79
C SER A 48 -44.60 0.44 7.03
N THR A 49 -43.62 0.96 6.28
CA THR A 49 -43.78 2.19 5.47
C THR A 49 -43.46 1.98 3.98
N PRO A 50 -44.28 1.28 3.18
CA PRO A 50 -43.96 0.96 1.78
C PRO A 50 -43.79 2.19 0.87
N HIS A 51 -44.39 3.33 1.23
CA HIS A 51 -44.24 4.59 0.49
C HIS A 51 -42.79 5.10 0.43
N ILE A 52 -41.89 4.63 1.31
CA ILE A 52 -40.46 5.01 1.24
C ILE A 52 -39.82 4.62 -0.10
N LEU A 53 -40.37 3.62 -0.81
CA LEU A 53 -39.89 3.20 -2.14
C LEU A 53 -39.96 4.33 -3.18
N PHE A 54 -40.85 5.32 -3.00
CA PHE A 54 -40.88 6.49 -3.87
C PHE A 54 -39.57 7.30 -3.82
N ALA A 55 -38.79 7.20 -2.74
CA ALA A 55 -37.48 7.86 -2.61
C ALA A 55 -36.45 7.36 -3.64
N LEU A 56 -36.67 6.19 -4.29
CA LEU A 56 -35.84 5.71 -5.40
C LEU A 56 -36.03 6.54 -6.67
N SER A 57 -37.13 7.30 -6.79
CA SER A 57 -37.33 8.20 -7.91
C SER A 57 -36.37 9.38 -7.82
N PRO A 58 -35.58 9.66 -8.87
CA PRO A 58 -34.65 10.79 -8.89
C PRO A 58 -35.39 12.14 -8.78
N HIS A 59 -36.70 12.16 -9.02
CA HIS A 59 -37.54 13.35 -8.86
C HIS A 59 -37.40 13.99 -7.47
N PHE A 60 -37.36 13.19 -6.40
CA PHE A 60 -37.22 13.71 -5.03
C PHE A 60 -35.85 14.34 -4.80
N ALA A 61 -34.80 13.76 -5.37
CA ALA A 61 -33.45 14.33 -5.30
C ALA A 61 -33.37 15.65 -6.06
N PHE A 62 -33.91 15.73 -7.28
CA PHE A 62 -33.95 16.97 -8.05
C PHE A 62 -34.82 18.05 -7.41
N GLY A 63 -36.01 17.69 -6.92
CA GLY A 63 -36.89 18.60 -6.19
C GLY A 63 -36.17 19.19 -4.97
N PHE A 64 -35.57 18.33 -4.16
CA PHE A 64 -34.78 18.77 -3.00
C PHE A 64 -33.66 19.75 -3.38
N LEU A 65 -32.91 19.46 -4.44
CA LEU A 65 -31.83 20.33 -4.94
C LEU A 65 -32.35 21.69 -5.41
N LEU A 66 -33.48 21.72 -6.12
CA LEU A 66 -34.10 22.95 -6.64
C LEU A 66 -34.70 23.80 -5.51
N ASP A 67 -35.37 23.16 -4.56
CA ASP A 67 -36.06 23.83 -3.47
C ASP A 67 -35.10 24.43 -2.43
N ASN A 68 -33.95 23.78 -2.20
CA ASN A 68 -32.99 24.18 -1.16
C ASN A 68 -31.71 24.84 -1.71
N GLY A 69 -31.55 24.89 -3.04
CA GLY A 69 -30.43 25.57 -3.71
C GLY A 69 -29.06 25.17 -3.14
N LEU A 70 -28.26 26.16 -2.73
CA LEU A 70 -26.91 25.93 -2.20
C LEU A 70 -26.88 25.18 -0.85
N ALA A 71 -27.95 25.24 -0.04
CA ALA A 71 -28.01 24.49 1.22
C ALA A 71 -27.99 22.97 0.98
N SER A 72 -28.48 22.53 -0.20
CA SER A 72 -28.44 21.13 -0.61
C SER A 72 -27.02 20.57 -0.73
N LEU A 73 -26.02 21.42 -1.00
CA LEU A 73 -24.61 21.00 -1.05
C LEU A 73 -24.13 20.50 0.31
N ILE A 74 -24.62 21.08 1.41
CA ILE A 74 -24.24 20.65 2.76
C ILE A 74 -24.76 19.22 3.01
N VAL A 75 -25.99 18.93 2.61
CA VAL A 75 -26.57 17.59 2.72
C VAL A 75 -25.85 16.59 1.81
N LEU A 76 -25.55 16.99 0.56
CA LEU A 76 -24.83 16.16 -0.39
C LEU A 76 -23.44 15.76 0.14
N SER A 77 -22.76 16.69 0.83
CA SER A 77 -21.47 16.43 1.48
C SER A 77 -21.56 15.48 2.68
N ALA A 78 -22.74 15.24 3.23
CA ALA A 78 -22.95 14.21 4.26
C ALA A 78 -23.24 12.85 3.62
N ILE A 79 -24.04 12.83 2.55
CA ILE A 79 -24.40 11.62 1.80
C ILE A 79 -23.18 10.92 1.20
N VAL A 80 -22.13 11.67 0.85
CA VAL A 80 -20.89 11.09 0.30
C VAL A 80 -20.32 9.95 1.18
N LEU A 81 -20.49 10.05 2.51
CA LEU A 81 -20.03 9.05 3.48
C LEU A 81 -20.74 7.69 3.36
N CYS A 82 -21.90 7.63 2.68
CA CYS A 82 -22.60 6.38 2.40
C CYS A 82 -21.97 5.59 1.24
N VAL A 83 -21.14 6.23 0.41
CA VAL A 83 -20.55 5.63 -0.81
C VAL A 83 -19.04 5.41 -0.66
N THR A 84 -18.48 5.76 0.49
CA THR A 84 -17.05 5.53 0.79
C THR A 84 -16.72 4.04 0.88
N GLY A 85 -15.46 3.69 0.63
CA GLY A 85 -14.99 2.31 0.57
C GLY A 85 -14.90 1.74 -0.84
N GLY A 86 -15.44 2.45 -1.85
CA GLY A 86 -15.17 2.16 -3.26
C GLY A 86 -13.69 2.31 -3.61
N GLU A 87 -13.00 3.26 -2.99
CA GLU A 87 -11.55 3.45 -3.13
C GLU A 87 -10.75 2.24 -2.60
N ALA A 88 -11.22 1.65 -1.51
CA ALA A 88 -10.60 0.46 -0.91
C ALA A 88 -10.81 -0.78 -1.80
N LEU A 89 -12.03 -0.96 -2.32
CA LEU A 89 -12.32 -2.02 -3.29
C LEU A 89 -11.45 -1.89 -4.54
N TYR A 90 -11.20 -0.66 -5.01
CA TYR A 90 -10.32 -0.42 -6.15
C TYR A 90 -8.85 -0.72 -5.84
N ALA A 91 -8.34 -0.30 -4.68
CA ALA A 91 -7.00 -0.67 -4.22
C ALA A 91 -6.82 -2.20 -4.14
N ASP A 92 -7.88 -2.90 -3.72
CA ASP A 92 -7.89 -4.35 -3.58
C ASP A 92 -8.09 -5.11 -4.91
N MET A 93 -8.48 -4.43 -6.00
CA MET A 93 -8.52 -5.05 -7.34
C MET A 93 -7.15 -5.58 -7.77
N GLY A 94 -6.07 -4.96 -7.28
CA GLY A 94 -4.70 -5.40 -7.56
C GLY A 94 -4.42 -6.83 -7.08
N HIS A 95 -5.24 -7.38 -6.18
CA HIS A 95 -5.01 -8.72 -5.63
C HIS A 95 -6.20 -9.67 -5.62
N LEU A 96 -7.41 -9.19 -5.36
CA LEU A 96 -8.62 -10.02 -5.45
C LEU A 96 -9.05 -10.22 -6.91
N GLY A 97 -8.68 -9.29 -7.78
CA GLY A 97 -9.18 -9.21 -9.14
C GLY A 97 -10.63 -8.70 -9.19
N ARG A 98 -11.10 -8.47 -10.42
CA ARG A 98 -12.41 -7.84 -10.67
C ARG A 98 -13.59 -8.73 -10.29
N GLU A 99 -13.52 -10.02 -10.60
CA GLU A 99 -14.68 -10.92 -10.56
C GLU A 99 -15.22 -11.15 -9.13
N PRO A 100 -14.40 -11.42 -8.10
CA PRO A 100 -14.90 -11.57 -6.73
C PRO A 100 -15.55 -10.30 -6.19
N ILE A 101 -14.98 -9.14 -6.50
CA ILE A 101 -15.50 -7.83 -6.08
C ILE A 101 -16.90 -7.58 -6.66
N VAL A 102 -17.06 -7.81 -7.97
CA VAL A 102 -18.36 -7.62 -8.64
C VAL A 102 -19.41 -8.59 -8.10
N LYS A 103 -19.07 -9.86 -7.92
CA LYS A 103 -20.00 -10.87 -7.35
C LYS A 103 -20.42 -10.52 -5.92
N GLY A 104 -19.47 -10.09 -5.09
CA GLY A 104 -19.74 -9.62 -3.73
C GLY A 104 -20.69 -8.42 -3.74
N TRP A 105 -20.46 -7.46 -4.65
CA TRP A 105 -21.30 -6.27 -4.77
C TRP A 105 -22.75 -6.59 -5.15
N TYR A 106 -23.00 -7.57 -6.04
CA TYR A 106 -24.36 -8.01 -6.36
C TYR A 106 -25.13 -8.54 -5.14
N CYS A 107 -24.43 -9.07 -4.14
CA CYS A 107 -25.06 -9.55 -2.90
C CYS A 107 -25.20 -8.44 -1.85
N VAL A 108 -24.18 -7.58 -1.72
CA VAL A 108 -24.11 -6.56 -0.66
C VAL A 108 -24.97 -5.33 -1.00
N PHE A 109 -25.04 -4.93 -2.27
CA PHE A 109 -25.76 -3.73 -2.67
C PHE A 109 -27.27 -3.76 -2.32
N PRO A 110 -28.02 -4.86 -2.58
CA PRO A 110 -29.41 -4.97 -2.15
C PRO A 110 -29.57 -4.90 -0.62
N ALA A 111 -28.66 -5.53 0.13
CA ALA A 111 -28.70 -5.52 1.60
C ALA A 111 -28.54 -4.10 2.17
N LEU A 112 -27.59 -3.34 1.62
CA LEU A 112 -27.39 -1.93 1.98
C LEU A 112 -28.61 -1.09 1.61
N MET A 113 -29.20 -1.32 0.43
CA MET A 113 -30.38 -0.59 0.01
C MET A 113 -31.59 -0.83 0.93
N LEU A 114 -31.84 -2.08 1.30
CA LEU A 114 -32.88 -2.42 2.27
C LEU A 114 -32.60 -1.77 3.64
N SER A 115 -31.35 -1.75 4.09
CA SER A 115 -30.97 -1.10 5.35
C SER A 115 -31.26 0.40 5.34
N TYR A 116 -30.85 1.12 4.29
CA TYR A 116 -31.09 2.56 4.20
C TYR A 116 -32.57 2.92 4.04
N LEU A 117 -33.30 2.17 3.21
CA LEU A 117 -34.75 2.37 3.05
C LEU A 117 -35.50 2.06 4.35
N GLY A 118 -35.13 0.99 5.05
CA GLY A 118 -35.71 0.65 6.35
C GLY A 118 -35.43 1.71 7.43
N GLN A 119 -34.21 2.25 7.49
CA GLN A 119 -33.89 3.37 8.37
C GLN A 119 -34.70 4.63 8.02
N GLY A 120 -34.88 4.93 6.73
CA GLY A 120 -35.74 6.01 6.28
C GLY A 120 -37.21 5.83 6.68
N ALA A 121 -37.76 4.63 6.48
CA ALA A 121 -39.10 4.25 6.92
C ALA A 121 -39.27 4.43 8.44
N PHE A 122 -38.31 3.92 9.22
CA PHE A 122 -38.32 4.06 10.67
C PHE A 122 -38.35 5.53 11.13
N VAL A 123 -37.56 6.39 10.49
CA VAL A 123 -37.54 7.84 10.78
C VAL A 123 -38.86 8.52 10.43
N LEU A 124 -39.53 8.11 9.35
CA LEU A 124 -40.85 8.66 8.99
C LEU A 124 -41.92 8.33 10.05
N GLU A 125 -41.86 7.16 10.67
CA GLU A 125 -42.83 6.73 11.68
C GLU A 125 -42.52 7.25 13.09
N HIS A 126 -41.24 7.28 13.48
CA HIS A 126 -40.83 7.50 14.87
C HIS A 126 -40.08 8.83 15.08
N GLY A 127 -39.80 9.58 14.01
CA GLY A 127 -38.96 10.77 14.04
C GLY A 127 -37.46 10.48 14.06
N SER A 128 -36.67 11.56 14.04
CA SER A 128 -35.19 11.45 14.08
C SER A 128 -34.71 11.05 15.48
N THR A 129 -33.90 10.00 15.56
CA THR A 129 -33.24 9.54 16.80
C THR A 129 -31.72 9.60 16.62
N GLY A 130 -30.95 9.58 17.72
CA GLY A 130 -29.49 9.70 17.66
C GLY A 130 -28.81 8.64 16.78
N THR A 131 -29.10 7.36 17.03
CA THR A 131 -28.56 6.23 16.25
C THR A 131 -29.68 5.43 15.59
N VAL A 132 -30.15 5.90 14.43
CA VAL A 132 -31.34 5.36 13.73
C VAL A 132 -31.30 3.83 13.57
N LEU A 133 -30.17 3.27 13.10
CA LEU A 133 -30.02 1.82 12.93
C LEU A 133 -30.25 1.04 14.24
N PHE A 134 -29.64 1.49 15.34
CA PHE A 134 -29.76 0.81 16.63
C PHE A 134 -31.13 0.99 17.27
N SER A 135 -31.75 2.17 17.10
CA SER A 135 -33.13 2.42 17.52
C SER A 135 -34.10 1.51 16.78
N MET A 136 -33.92 1.35 15.46
CA MET A 136 -34.71 0.48 14.59
C MET A 136 -34.56 -1.00 14.99
N VAL A 137 -33.34 -1.48 15.25
CA VAL A 137 -33.13 -2.86 15.71
C VAL A 137 -33.76 -3.09 17.09
N SER A 138 -33.63 -2.12 18.00
CA SER A 138 -34.19 -2.21 19.35
C SER A 138 -35.72 -2.21 19.36
N SER A 139 -36.37 -1.51 18.43
CA SER A 139 -37.84 -1.50 18.35
C SER A 139 -38.40 -2.80 17.79
N ILE A 140 -37.67 -3.46 16.88
CA ILE A 140 -38.08 -4.74 16.30
C ILE A 140 -37.79 -5.90 17.26
N VAL A 141 -36.55 -6.00 17.79
CA VAL A 141 -36.15 -7.09 18.69
C VAL A 141 -35.22 -6.58 19.81
N GLY A 142 -35.81 -6.04 20.88
CA GLY A 142 -35.08 -5.54 22.05
C GLY A 142 -33.98 -6.47 22.62
N PRO A 143 -34.25 -7.79 22.81
CA PRO A 143 -33.24 -8.72 23.35
C PRO A 143 -32.00 -8.92 22.44
N LEU A 144 -32.11 -8.66 21.14
CA LEU A 144 -31.00 -8.84 20.18
C LEU A 144 -30.11 -7.60 20.05
N TYR A 145 -30.38 -6.52 20.79
CA TYR A 145 -29.57 -5.30 20.76
C TYR A 145 -28.08 -5.57 21.06
N ILE A 146 -27.79 -6.31 22.14
CA ILE A 146 -26.40 -6.60 22.54
C ILE A 146 -25.70 -7.51 21.53
N PRO A 147 -26.28 -8.65 21.10
CA PRO A 147 -25.71 -9.44 20.00
C PRO A 147 -25.45 -8.64 18.72
N PHE A 148 -26.39 -7.77 18.32
CA PHE A 148 -26.24 -6.91 17.14
C PHE A 148 -25.11 -5.89 17.31
N LEU A 149 -24.98 -5.29 18.49
CA LEU A 149 -23.86 -4.39 18.83
C LEU A 149 -22.50 -5.09 18.72
N VAL A 150 -22.37 -6.29 19.29
CA VAL A 150 -21.14 -7.09 19.20
C VAL A 150 -20.82 -7.42 17.74
N MET A 151 -21.82 -7.83 16.97
CA MET A 151 -21.67 -8.11 15.53
C MET A 151 -21.24 -6.86 14.74
N SER A 152 -21.80 -5.70 15.05
CA SER A 152 -21.41 -4.42 14.43
C SER A 152 -19.94 -4.09 14.72
N ILE A 153 -19.48 -4.27 15.97
CA ILE A 153 -18.07 -4.10 16.32
C ILE A 153 -17.18 -5.06 15.54
N CYS A 154 -17.58 -6.33 15.42
CA CYS A 154 -16.86 -7.30 14.60
C CYS A 154 -16.79 -6.87 13.12
N ALA A 155 -17.88 -6.41 12.53
CA ALA A 155 -17.90 -5.91 11.16
C ALA A 155 -16.99 -4.67 10.98
N THR A 156 -16.97 -3.73 11.94
CA THR A 156 -16.08 -2.57 11.92
C THR A 156 -14.60 -2.96 12.04
N VAL A 157 -14.29 -3.96 12.86
CA VAL A 157 -12.94 -4.54 12.99
C VAL A 157 -12.51 -5.17 11.66
N ILE A 158 -13.38 -5.95 11.00
CA ILE A 158 -13.10 -6.57 9.70
C ILE A 158 -12.91 -5.50 8.61
N ALA A 159 -13.74 -4.45 8.59
CA ALA A 159 -13.57 -3.34 7.66
C ALA A 159 -12.22 -2.63 7.86
N SER A 160 -11.84 -2.39 9.13
CA SER A 160 -10.54 -1.79 9.46
C SER A 160 -9.36 -2.67 9.01
N GLN A 161 -9.50 -3.99 9.12
CA GLN A 161 -8.52 -4.96 8.62
C GLN A 161 -8.32 -4.84 7.10
N ALA A 162 -9.41 -4.80 6.34
CA ALA A 162 -9.35 -4.63 4.89
C ALA A 162 -8.62 -3.34 4.51
N MET A 163 -8.92 -2.21 5.18
CA MET A 163 -8.25 -0.93 4.94
C MET A 163 -6.74 -0.96 5.22
N ILE A 164 -6.32 -1.60 6.33
CA ILE A 164 -4.90 -1.73 6.67
C ILE A 164 -4.16 -2.58 5.63
N SER A 165 -4.76 -3.68 5.19
CA SER A 165 -4.21 -4.53 4.12
C SER A 165 -4.12 -3.79 2.78
N GLY A 166 -5.15 -3.01 2.44
CA GLY A 166 -5.15 -2.14 1.25
C GLY A 166 -4.01 -1.12 1.30
N MET A 167 -3.74 -0.53 2.48
CA MET A 167 -2.62 0.38 2.66
C MET A 167 -1.26 -0.31 2.42
N PHE A 168 -1.05 -1.52 2.94
CA PHE A 168 0.18 -2.27 2.66
C PHE A 168 0.35 -2.54 1.16
N SER A 169 -0.74 -2.81 0.44
CA SER A 169 -0.72 -2.98 -1.02
C SER A 169 -0.33 -1.70 -1.75
N ILE A 170 -0.87 -0.54 -1.37
CA ILE A 170 -0.52 0.76 -1.95
C ILE A 170 0.96 1.10 -1.69
N VAL A 171 1.44 0.89 -0.46
CA VAL A 171 2.87 1.08 -0.14
C VAL A 171 3.73 0.13 -0.97
N TYR A 172 3.36 -1.14 -1.09
CA TYR A 172 4.10 -2.09 -1.89
C TYR A 172 4.19 -1.69 -3.37
N GLN A 173 3.08 -1.22 -3.94
CA GLN A 173 3.05 -0.68 -5.31
C GLN A 173 3.98 0.54 -5.43
N ALA A 174 3.95 1.45 -4.46
CA ALA A 174 4.84 2.62 -4.40
C ALA A 174 6.33 2.24 -4.28
N MET A 175 6.67 1.19 -3.52
CA MET A 175 8.03 0.64 -3.46
C MET A 175 8.46 0.07 -4.82
N THR A 176 7.56 -0.63 -5.50
CA THR A 176 7.81 -1.26 -6.80
C THR A 176 8.03 -0.21 -7.90
N THR A 177 7.29 0.90 -7.86
CA THR A 177 7.49 2.06 -8.75
C THR A 177 8.64 2.97 -8.33
N ARG A 178 9.36 2.62 -7.25
CA ARG A 178 10.55 3.33 -6.73
C ARG A 178 10.28 4.77 -6.29
N ILE A 179 9.05 5.09 -5.86
CA ILE A 179 8.68 6.43 -5.35
C ILE A 179 8.84 6.57 -3.83
N ILE A 180 9.02 5.46 -3.11
CA ILE A 180 9.34 5.42 -1.67
C ILE A 180 10.51 4.46 -1.40
N PRO A 181 11.22 4.58 -0.26
CA PRO A 181 12.29 3.66 0.11
C PRO A 181 11.78 2.24 0.26
N LYS A 182 12.65 1.26 -0.05
CA LYS A 182 12.33 -0.14 0.20
C LYS A 182 12.25 -0.38 1.70
N MET A 183 11.21 -1.07 2.14
CA MET A 183 11.03 -1.48 3.52
C MET A 183 11.07 -3.01 3.59
N LYS A 184 11.31 -3.54 4.79
CA LYS A 184 11.20 -4.97 5.02
C LYS A 184 9.74 -5.39 4.83
N ILE A 185 9.53 -6.39 3.98
CA ILE A 185 8.23 -6.99 3.72
C ILE A 185 8.24 -8.37 4.32
N ASP A 186 7.27 -8.65 5.16
CA ASP A 186 6.96 -10.02 5.58
C ASP A 186 5.73 -10.47 4.79
N TYR A 187 5.86 -11.51 3.99
CA TYR A 187 4.70 -12.08 3.28
C TYR A 187 3.92 -13.00 4.22
N THR A 188 2.61 -12.78 4.36
CA THR A 188 1.80 -13.51 5.35
C THR A 188 1.08 -14.74 4.78
N SER A 189 1.02 -14.91 3.45
CA SER A 189 0.31 -16.02 2.80
C SER A 189 1.08 -16.70 1.69
N SER A 190 1.35 -18.01 1.82
CA SER A 190 2.00 -18.82 0.78
C SER A 190 1.20 -18.93 -0.52
N SER A 191 -0.12 -18.72 -0.46
CA SER A 191 -1.02 -18.78 -1.62
C SER A 191 -1.20 -17.44 -2.33
N LEU A 192 -1.08 -16.33 -1.61
CA LEU A 192 -1.42 -15.00 -2.10
C LEU A 192 -0.28 -14.02 -1.86
N ARG A 193 0.47 -13.71 -2.94
CA ARG A 193 1.54 -12.70 -2.96
C ARG A 193 1.13 -11.35 -2.36
N SER A 194 -0.15 -11.05 -2.46
CA SER A 194 -0.76 -9.79 -2.07
C SER A 194 -1.00 -9.63 -0.58
N GLN A 195 -0.93 -10.70 0.21
CA GLN A 195 -0.99 -10.56 1.65
C GLN A 195 0.40 -10.19 2.18
N ILE A 196 0.58 -8.89 2.28
CA ILE A 196 1.86 -8.23 2.56
C ILE A 196 1.73 -7.56 3.92
N TYR A 197 2.66 -7.83 4.83
CA TYR A 197 2.81 -7.11 6.09
C TYR A 197 4.07 -6.23 6.03
N ILE A 198 3.91 -4.95 6.39
CA ILE A 198 5.02 -3.99 6.47
C ILE A 198 5.03 -3.41 7.88
N ASP A 199 5.91 -3.94 8.74
CA ASP A 199 5.95 -3.62 10.18
C ASP A 199 6.06 -2.11 10.46
N SER A 200 6.97 -1.42 9.76
CA SER A 200 7.14 0.02 9.94
C SER A 200 5.88 0.82 9.61
N ILE A 201 5.15 0.43 8.55
CA ILE A 201 3.91 1.10 8.16
C ILE A 201 2.79 0.79 9.14
N ASN A 202 2.72 -0.44 9.66
CA ASN A 202 1.74 -0.84 10.66
C ASN A 202 1.80 0.08 11.89
N TRP A 203 2.99 0.28 12.45
CA TRP A 203 3.18 1.11 13.64
C TRP A 203 3.01 2.62 13.36
N ILE A 204 3.46 3.11 12.21
CA ILE A 204 3.22 4.49 11.79
C ILE A 204 1.72 4.76 11.63
N LEU A 205 0.98 3.82 11.02
CA LEU A 205 -0.46 3.94 10.82
C LEU A 205 -1.21 3.87 12.15
N LEU A 206 -0.82 2.98 13.09
CA LEU A 206 -1.38 2.97 14.44
C LEU A 206 -1.19 4.32 15.13
N LEU A 207 0.03 4.87 15.10
CA LEU A 207 0.32 6.16 15.69
C LEU A 207 -0.55 7.27 15.07
N ALA A 208 -0.67 7.29 13.75
CA ALA A 208 -1.51 8.24 13.04
C ALA A 208 -2.99 8.11 13.45
N VAL A 209 -3.52 6.88 13.55
CA VAL A 209 -4.88 6.63 14.03
C VAL A 209 -5.08 7.14 15.45
N LEU A 210 -4.15 6.87 16.38
CA LEU A 210 -4.24 7.35 17.76
C LEU A 210 -4.20 8.89 17.85
N ILE A 211 -3.34 9.54 17.05
CA ILE A 211 -3.27 11.01 16.96
C ILE A 211 -4.60 11.58 16.45
N VAL A 212 -5.14 11.03 15.36
CA VAL A 212 -6.42 11.46 14.79
C VAL A 212 -7.56 11.26 15.78
N MET A 213 -7.61 10.12 16.47
CA MET A 213 -8.61 9.86 17.51
C MET A 213 -8.53 10.89 18.65
N ALA A 214 -7.33 11.20 19.13
CA ALA A 214 -7.13 12.18 20.19
C ALA A 214 -7.47 13.62 19.75
N ALA A 215 -7.16 13.97 18.50
CA ALA A 215 -7.40 15.30 17.94
C ALA A 215 -8.88 15.58 17.62
N PHE A 216 -9.58 14.61 17.03
CA PHE A 216 -10.96 14.80 16.57
C PHE A 216 -12.01 14.50 17.65
N GLN A 217 -11.75 13.51 18.53
CA GLN A 217 -12.59 13.06 19.65
C GLN A 217 -14.02 12.59 19.31
N SER A 218 -14.60 13.01 18.17
CA SER A 218 -15.92 12.64 17.66
C SER A 218 -15.84 12.14 16.22
N SER A 219 -16.72 11.19 15.89
CA SER A 219 -16.83 10.61 14.54
C SER A 219 -17.36 11.61 13.51
N GLU A 220 -18.16 12.60 13.94
CA GLU A 220 -18.73 13.62 13.05
C GLU A 220 -17.64 14.56 12.49
N HIS A 221 -16.74 15.05 13.34
CA HIS A 221 -15.63 15.90 12.89
C HIS A 221 -14.66 15.13 11.99
N LEU A 222 -14.42 13.84 12.29
CA LEU A 222 -13.59 12.98 11.45
C LEU A 222 -14.24 12.73 10.07
N GLY A 223 -15.56 12.55 10.03
CA GLY A 223 -16.32 12.33 8.79
C GLY A 223 -16.19 13.47 7.80
N ALA A 224 -16.12 14.72 8.26
CA ALA A 224 -15.92 15.88 7.38
C ALA A 224 -14.56 15.84 6.65
N ALA A 225 -13.48 15.51 7.37
CA ALA A 225 -12.16 15.34 6.77
C ALA A 225 -12.12 14.13 5.83
N TYR A 226 -12.57 12.97 6.31
CA TYR A 226 -12.57 11.74 5.52
C TYR A 226 -13.35 11.88 4.22
N GLY A 227 -14.55 12.47 4.26
CA GLY A 227 -15.38 12.68 3.06
C GLY A 227 -14.70 13.51 1.97
N LEU A 228 -13.96 14.56 2.34
CA LEU A 228 -13.21 15.37 1.36
C LEU A 228 -12.09 14.56 0.70
N ALA A 229 -11.35 13.76 1.48
CA ALA A 229 -10.26 12.94 0.98
C ALA A 229 -10.77 11.91 -0.04
N VAL A 230 -11.85 11.20 0.29
CA VAL A 230 -12.43 10.18 -0.59
C VAL A 230 -13.05 10.81 -1.84
N ALA A 231 -13.81 11.90 -1.70
CA ALA A 231 -14.36 12.59 -2.87
C ALA A 231 -13.26 13.07 -3.83
N GLY A 232 -12.12 13.53 -3.28
CA GLY A 232 -10.94 13.91 -4.06
C GLY A 232 -10.32 12.71 -4.78
N ASP A 233 -10.11 11.60 -4.08
CA ASP A 233 -9.55 10.36 -4.65
C ASP A 233 -10.43 9.82 -5.80
N MET A 234 -11.74 9.73 -5.59
CA MET A 234 -12.69 9.31 -6.62
C MET A 234 -12.69 10.26 -7.82
N SER A 235 -12.57 11.58 -7.59
CA SER A 235 -12.50 12.56 -8.67
C SER A 235 -11.22 12.41 -9.50
N ILE A 236 -10.07 12.23 -8.84
CA ILE A 236 -8.78 12.02 -9.52
C ILE A 236 -8.83 10.72 -10.32
N THR A 237 -9.36 9.64 -9.74
CA THR A 237 -9.48 8.34 -10.40
C THR A 237 -10.41 8.43 -11.62
N ALA A 238 -11.57 9.09 -11.50
CA ALA A 238 -12.47 9.30 -12.62
C ALA A 238 -11.82 10.12 -13.74
N PHE A 239 -11.06 11.16 -13.40
CA PHE A 239 -10.31 11.95 -14.36
C PHE A 239 -9.22 11.14 -15.07
N MET A 240 -8.43 10.35 -14.33
CA MET A 240 -7.41 9.47 -14.92
C MET A 240 -8.02 8.44 -15.87
N LEU A 241 -9.13 7.81 -15.49
CA LEU A 241 -9.85 6.87 -16.36
C LEU A 241 -10.40 7.55 -17.62
N LEU A 242 -10.93 8.77 -17.49
CA LEU A 242 -11.36 9.58 -18.63
C LEU A 242 -10.20 9.81 -19.61
N VAL A 243 -9.03 10.23 -19.13
CA VAL A 243 -7.83 10.42 -19.97
C VAL A 243 -7.44 9.13 -20.67
N ILE A 244 -7.44 7.99 -19.96
CA ILE A 244 -7.10 6.68 -20.53
C ILE A 244 -8.08 6.30 -21.66
N PHE A 245 -9.39 6.43 -21.46
CA PHE A 245 -10.38 6.07 -22.48
C PHE A 245 -10.39 7.05 -23.65
N PHE A 246 -10.08 8.33 -23.39
CA PHE A 246 -9.89 9.33 -24.43
C PHE A 246 -8.70 8.98 -25.33
N ILE A 247 -7.55 8.63 -24.75
CA ILE A 247 -6.37 8.18 -25.51
C ILE A 247 -6.68 6.90 -26.31
N LYS A 248 -7.44 5.97 -25.74
CA LYS A 248 -7.89 4.74 -26.41
C LYS A 248 -9.00 4.95 -27.46
N ARG A 249 -9.50 6.19 -27.63
CA ARG A 249 -10.57 6.56 -28.56
C ARG A 249 -11.89 5.79 -28.38
N ASP A 250 -12.21 5.39 -27.14
CA ASP A 250 -13.46 4.71 -26.82
C ASP A 250 -14.54 5.74 -26.42
N ALA A 251 -15.23 6.30 -27.44
CA ALA A 251 -16.19 7.38 -27.26
C ALA A 251 -17.33 7.03 -26.27
N GLY A 252 -17.76 5.77 -26.24
CA GLY A 252 -18.81 5.32 -25.32
C GLY A 252 -18.34 5.41 -23.86
N LYS A 253 -17.16 4.87 -23.56
CA LYS A 253 -16.59 4.95 -22.20
C LYS A 253 -16.22 6.38 -21.80
N VAL A 254 -15.80 7.21 -22.74
CA VAL A 254 -15.54 8.64 -22.51
C VAL A 254 -16.83 9.34 -22.04
N GLY A 255 -17.96 9.14 -22.73
CA GLY A 255 -19.24 9.74 -22.33
C GLY A 255 -19.67 9.34 -20.91
N VAL A 256 -19.55 8.04 -20.58
CA VAL A 256 -19.84 7.53 -19.23
C VAL A 256 -18.90 8.14 -18.19
N MET A 257 -17.60 8.21 -18.47
CA MET A 257 -16.64 8.79 -17.52
C MET A 257 -16.82 10.30 -17.35
N CYS A 258 -17.23 11.04 -18.38
CA CYS A 258 -17.57 12.46 -18.27
C CYS A 258 -18.75 12.65 -17.31
N LEU A 259 -19.80 11.84 -17.43
CA LEU A 259 -20.95 11.88 -16.53
C LEU A 259 -20.54 11.57 -15.08
N LEU A 260 -19.77 10.49 -14.88
CA LEU A 260 -19.29 10.11 -13.56
C LEU A 260 -18.36 11.16 -12.96
N LEU A 261 -17.48 11.78 -13.75
CA LEU A 261 -16.63 12.86 -13.29
C LEU A 261 -17.48 14.08 -12.87
N GLY A 262 -18.52 14.42 -13.61
CA GLY A 262 -19.46 15.50 -13.23
C GLY A 262 -20.12 15.25 -11.87
N ILE A 263 -20.59 14.02 -11.64
CA ILE A 263 -21.17 13.61 -10.34
C ILE A 263 -20.11 13.72 -9.23
N ASN A 264 -18.92 13.14 -9.43
CA ASN A 264 -17.83 13.19 -8.45
C ASN A 264 -17.41 14.62 -8.13
N LEU A 265 -17.30 15.50 -9.13
CA LEU A 265 -16.99 16.91 -8.93
C LEU A 265 -18.07 17.64 -8.13
N THR A 266 -19.34 17.27 -8.30
CA THR A 266 -20.44 17.84 -7.50
C THR A 266 -20.31 17.44 -6.03
N PHE A 267 -20.02 16.16 -5.76
CA PHE A 267 -19.74 15.68 -4.39
C PHE A 267 -18.46 16.30 -3.80
N PHE A 268 -17.42 16.47 -4.61
CA PHE A 268 -16.18 17.11 -4.19
C PHE A 268 -16.41 18.58 -3.83
N MET A 269 -17.13 19.33 -4.67
CA MET A 269 -17.53 20.71 -4.39
C MET A 269 -18.39 20.82 -3.13
N ALA A 270 -19.33 19.89 -2.95
CA ALA A 270 -20.10 19.78 -1.72
C ALA A 270 -19.19 19.57 -0.49
N CYS A 271 -18.19 18.68 -0.56
CA CYS A 271 -17.25 18.44 0.53
C CYS A 271 -16.34 19.64 0.82
N LEU A 272 -16.00 20.45 -0.18
CA LEU A 272 -15.22 21.68 0.02
C LEU A 272 -15.95 22.70 0.90
N THR A 273 -17.28 22.69 0.94
CA THR A 273 -18.05 23.56 1.86
C THR A 273 -17.79 23.23 3.34
N LYS A 274 -17.30 22.02 3.65
CA LYS A 274 -16.93 21.59 5.00
C LYS A 274 -15.49 21.95 5.40
N LEU A 275 -14.75 22.70 4.56
CA LEU A 275 -13.40 23.17 4.90
C LEU A 275 -13.34 23.91 6.25
N PRO A 276 -14.23 24.88 6.56
CA PRO A 276 -14.22 25.56 7.86
C PRO A 276 -14.52 24.64 9.05
N HIS A 277 -15.18 23.50 8.79
CA HIS A 277 -15.64 22.54 9.79
C HIS A 277 -14.64 21.39 10.01
N GLY A 278 -13.40 21.53 9.54
CA GLY A 278 -12.32 20.58 9.78
C GLY A 278 -11.89 19.76 8.56
N ALA A 279 -12.50 19.95 7.37
CA ALA A 279 -12.07 19.19 6.21
C ALA A 279 -10.63 19.52 5.74
N TYR A 280 -10.07 20.67 6.14
CA TYR A 280 -8.68 21.04 5.86
C TYR A 280 -7.65 20.06 6.44
N TRP A 281 -8.01 19.30 7.48
CA TRP A 281 -7.14 18.28 8.07
C TRP A 281 -6.72 17.22 7.05
N SER A 282 -7.55 16.91 6.05
CA SER A 282 -7.20 15.96 5.00
C SER A 282 -6.01 16.41 4.18
N PHE A 283 -5.93 17.69 3.85
CA PHE A 283 -4.76 18.24 3.15
C PHE A 283 -3.52 18.25 4.03
N LEU A 284 -3.66 18.61 5.31
CA LEU A 284 -2.53 18.63 6.25
C LEU A 284 -1.94 17.23 6.44
N LEU A 285 -2.79 16.23 6.64
CA LEU A 285 -2.37 14.84 6.80
C LEU A 285 -1.77 14.27 5.50
N ALA A 286 -2.33 14.61 4.33
CA ALA A 286 -1.80 14.18 3.04
C ALA A 286 -0.46 14.85 2.68
N LEU A 287 -0.19 16.05 3.18
CA LEU A 287 1.04 16.78 2.91
C LEU A 287 2.28 16.04 3.44
N ILE A 288 2.16 15.34 4.58
CA ILE A 288 3.27 14.61 5.21
C ILE A 288 3.81 13.50 4.28
N PRO A 289 3.02 12.48 3.87
CA PRO A 289 3.51 11.46 2.95
C PRO A 289 3.85 12.06 1.57
N PHE A 290 3.15 13.09 1.11
CA PHE A 290 3.46 13.76 -0.15
C PHE A 290 4.88 14.36 -0.16
N ILE A 291 5.26 15.10 0.89
CA ILE A 291 6.61 15.67 1.02
C ILE A 291 7.66 14.56 1.07
N ILE A 292 7.41 13.47 1.82
CA ILE A 292 8.32 12.32 1.90
C ILE A 292 8.55 11.70 0.51
N ILE A 293 7.48 11.48 -0.25
CA ILE A 293 7.54 10.95 -1.62
C ILE A 293 8.31 11.90 -2.53
N MET A 294 8.01 13.20 -2.50
CA MET A 294 8.66 14.19 -3.34
C MET A 294 10.17 14.28 -3.06
N ILE A 295 10.57 14.31 -1.79
CA ILE A 295 11.98 14.32 -1.38
C ILE A 295 12.68 13.05 -1.86
N PHE A 296 12.02 11.89 -1.76
CA PHE A 296 12.59 10.63 -2.21
C PHE A 296 12.76 10.56 -3.73
N ILE A 297 11.75 10.96 -4.50
CA ILE A 297 11.82 10.98 -5.97
C ILE A 297 12.95 11.89 -6.43
N GLN A 298 13.00 13.13 -5.93
CA GLN A 298 14.03 14.08 -6.32
C GLN A 298 15.42 13.63 -5.86
N GLY A 299 15.54 13.08 -4.65
CA GLY A 299 16.78 12.53 -4.12
C GLY A 299 17.31 11.36 -4.95
N GLN A 300 16.42 10.47 -5.41
CA GLN A 300 16.79 9.36 -6.30
C GLN A 300 17.21 9.85 -7.69
N GLN A 301 16.54 10.86 -8.24
CA GLN A 301 16.96 11.48 -9.51
C GLN A 301 18.34 12.11 -9.39
N LYS A 302 18.59 12.86 -8.31
CA LYS A 302 19.89 13.46 -8.01
C LYS A 302 20.96 12.39 -7.81
N LEU A 303 20.68 11.35 -7.05
CA LEU A 303 21.62 10.25 -6.86
C LEU A 303 21.98 9.57 -8.18
N ARG A 304 20.99 9.28 -9.04
CA ARG A 304 21.25 8.70 -10.37
C ARG A 304 22.15 9.60 -11.23
N SER A 305 22.05 10.91 -11.10
CA SER A 305 22.93 11.83 -11.85
C SER A 305 24.39 11.79 -11.40
N VAL A 306 24.63 11.43 -10.13
CA VAL A 306 25.99 11.32 -9.56
C VAL A 306 26.49 9.87 -9.61
N PHE A 307 25.58 8.89 -9.62
CA PHE A 307 25.87 7.47 -9.75
C PHE A 307 26.30 7.16 -11.17
N LYS A 308 27.61 7.06 -11.40
CA LYS A 308 28.21 6.72 -12.70
C LYS A 308 28.60 5.24 -12.71
N PRO A 309 27.72 4.31 -13.14
CA PRO A 309 28.08 2.91 -13.23
C PRO A 309 29.17 2.71 -14.29
N ILE A 310 29.99 1.68 -14.12
CA ILE A 310 31.03 1.32 -15.09
C ILE A 310 30.38 0.40 -16.13
N PRO A 311 30.35 0.75 -17.42
CA PRO A 311 29.90 -0.14 -18.48
C PRO A 311 30.70 -1.45 -18.47
N TYR A 312 30.05 -2.56 -18.79
CA TYR A 312 30.70 -3.88 -18.79
C TYR A 312 32.00 -3.92 -19.61
N GLU A 313 31.99 -3.38 -20.83
CA GLU A 313 33.17 -3.39 -21.72
C GLU A 313 34.35 -2.64 -21.09
N GLU A 314 34.12 -1.41 -20.62
CA GLU A 314 35.14 -0.61 -19.93
C GLU A 314 35.66 -1.30 -18.66
N PHE A 315 34.77 -1.97 -17.92
CA PHE A 315 35.13 -2.70 -16.71
C PHE A 315 36.07 -3.87 -17.02
N ILE A 316 35.74 -4.67 -18.03
CA ILE A 316 36.54 -5.84 -18.42
C ILE A 316 37.91 -5.43 -18.93
N ASP A 317 37.99 -4.38 -19.76
CA ASP A 317 39.27 -3.89 -20.30
C ASP A 317 40.23 -3.47 -19.17
N LYS A 318 39.73 -2.69 -18.20
CA LYS A 318 40.52 -2.28 -17.02
C LYS A 318 40.86 -3.45 -16.12
N TYR A 319 39.93 -4.38 -15.94
CA TYR A 319 40.13 -5.57 -15.10
C TYR A 319 41.24 -6.46 -15.66
N HIS A 320 41.29 -6.69 -16.97
CA HIS A 320 42.35 -7.48 -17.60
C HIS A 320 43.75 -6.92 -17.34
N GLN A 321 43.93 -5.61 -17.51
CA GLN A 321 45.20 -4.94 -17.26
C GLN A 321 45.62 -5.07 -15.79
N LEU A 322 44.67 -4.90 -14.88
CA LEU A 322 44.91 -4.95 -13.45
C LEU A 322 45.24 -6.38 -12.97
N TYR A 323 44.51 -7.39 -13.46
CA TYR A 323 44.68 -8.79 -13.03
C TYR A 323 46.06 -9.36 -13.41
N GLN A 324 46.67 -8.85 -14.47
CA GLN A 324 48.03 -9.24 -14.88
C GLN A 324 49.12 -8.53 -14.06
N GLY A 325 48.87 -7.31 -13.60
CA GLY A 325 49.89 -6.45 -12.97
C GLY A 325 49.97 -6.51 -11.44
N VAL A 326 48.97 -7.07 -10.75
CA VAL A 326 48.86 -7.00 -9.28
C VAL A 326 48.89 -8.39 -8.63
N CYS A 327 49.48 -8.47 -7.44
CA CYS A 327 49.46 -9.68 -6.61
C CYS A 327 48.02 -10.01 -6.15
N LYS A 328 47.65 -11.28 -6.24
CA LYS A 328 46.28 -11.75 -5.97
C LYS A 328 46.18 -12.34 -4.56
N ILE A 329 45.15 -11.96 -3.83
CA ILE A 329 44.83 -12.55 -2.53
C ILE A 329 44.25 -13.96 -2.75
N SER A 330 44.72 -14.95 -1.99
CA SER A 330 44.21 -16.31 -2.12
C SER A 330 42.77 -16.45 -1.63
N GLY A 331 41.96 -17.20 -2.39
CA GLY A 331 40.54 -17.48 -2.14
C GLY A 331 39.60 -16.84 -3.16
N ALA A 332 38.29 -17.00 -2.94
CA ALA A 332 37.23 -16.39 -3.74
C ALA A 332 36.57 -15.21 -3.02
N ALA A 333 36.28 -14.12 -3.75
CA ALA A 333 35.54 -12.97 -3.25
C ALA A 333 34.25 -12.75 -4.05
N LEU A 334 33.15 -12.50 -3.33
CA LEU A 334 31.85 -12.20 -3.92
C LEU A 334 31.62 -10.69 -3.96
N TYR A 335 31.06 -10.18 -5.06
CA TYR A 335 30.75 -8.77 -5.27
C TYR A 335 29.32 -8.61 -5.75
N PHE A 336 28.45 -8.07 -4.91
CA PHE A 336 27.03 -7.90 -5.28
C PHE A 336 26.78 -6.72 -6.21
N THR A 337 26.10 -6.97 -7.32
CA THR A 337 25.67 -5.90 -8.24
C THR A 337 24.23 -6.11 -8.69
N SER A 338 23.49 -5.01 -8.87
CA SER A 338 22.12 -5.09 -9.38
C SER A 338 22.04 -5.60 -10.81
N ASP A 339 23.08 -5.32 -11.60
CA ASP A 339 23.22 -5.80 -12.98
C ASP A 339 24.71 -6.05 -13.26
N ILE A 340 25.01 -7.12 -14.00
CA ILE A 340 26.37 -7.48 -14.42
C ILE A 340 26.78 -6.62 -15.62
N ARG A 341 25.82 -6.16 -16.44
CA ARG A 341 26.11 -5.30 -17.60
C ARG A 341 26.47 -3.86 -17.22
N SER A 342 26.12 -3.46 -16.00
CA SER A 342 26.33 -2.11 -15.47
C SER A 342 26.89 -2.23 -14.05
N VAL A 343 28.21 -2.35 -13.96
CA VAL A 343 28.90 -2.69 -12.72
C VAL A 343 28.83 -1.51 -11.74
N SER A 344 28.52 -1.83 -10.49
CA SER A 344 28.38 -0.83 -9.43
C SER A 344 29.72 -0.11 -9.16
N PRO A 345 29.73 1.22 -8.94
CA PRO A 345 30.97 2.01 -8.79
C PRO A 345 31.88 1.54 -7.65
N TYR A 346 31.31 1.02 -6.56
CA TYR A 346 32.07 0.52 -5.41
C TYR A 346 32.98 -0.65 -5.80
N ILE A 347 32.57 -1.48 -6.78
CA ILE A 347 33.38 -2.60 -7.29
C ILE A 347 34.61 -2.04 -8.00
N GLY A 348 34.43 -0.98 -8.81
CA GLY A 348 35.54 -0.28 -9.44
C GLY A 348 36.48 0.39 -8.43
N GLN A 349 35.97 0.90 -7.32
CA GLN A 349 36.81 1.43 -6.23
C GLN A 349 37.67 0.34 -5.59
N ILE A 350 37.11 -0.84 -5.32
CA ILE A 350 37.86 -1.97 -4.75
C ILE A 350 38.96 -2.43 -5.72
N PHE A 351 38.61 -2.67 -6.98
CA PHE A 351 39.56 -3.18 -7.96
C PHE A 351 40.56 -2.10 -8.37
N PHE A 352 40.10 -0.99 -8.96
CA PHE A 352 40.98 -0.07 -9.68
C PHE A 352 41.65 1.01 -8.83
N GLN A 353 41.10 1.31 -7.64
CA GLN A 353 41.70 2.32 -6.74
C GLN A 353 42.45 1.67 -5.58
N ASN A 354 41.86 0.66 -4.95
CA ASN A 354 42.46 -0.01 -3.79
C ASN A 354 43.34 -1.21 -4.18
N ASN A 355 43.30 -1.66 -5.44
CA ASN A 355 44.06 -2.81 -5.94
C ASN A 355 43.79 -4.10 -5.13
N ILE A 356 42.57 -4.27 -4.63
CA ILE A 356 42.17 -5.46 -3.87
C ILE A 356 41.55 -6.46 -4.85
N ILE A 357 42.31 -7.49 -5.21
CA ILE A 357 41.89 -8.55 -6.13
C ILE A 357 42.14 -9.92 -5.49
N TYR A 358 41.20 -10.83 -5.70
CA TYR A 358 41.32 -12.23 -5.28
C TYR A 358 41.66 -13.14 -6.47
N GLN A 359 42.09 -14.38 -6.19
CA GLN A 359 42.31 -15.39 -7.23
C GLN A 359 41.04 -15.65 -8.04
N GLN A 360 39.89 -15.74 -7.36
CA GLN A 360 38.56 -15.85 -7.97
C GLN A 360 37.68 -14.68 -7.53
N ASN A 361 37.15 -13.92 -8.48
CA ASN A 361 36.26 -12.79 -8.23
C ASN A 361 34.91 -13.10 -8.88
N ILE A 362 33.83 -13.08 -8.10
CA ILE A 362 32.50 -13.49 -8.57
C ILE A 362 31.53 -12.34 -8.41
N LEU A 363 30.99 -11.85 -9.53
CA LEU A 363 29.92 -10.86 -9.54
C LEU A 363 28.58 -11.55 -9.28
N VAL A 364 27.92 -11.23 -8.16
CA VAL A 364 26.64 -11.85 -7.78
C VAL A 364 25.49 -10.90 -8.07
N SER A 365 24.49 -11.35 -8.83
CA SER A 365 23.26 -10.59 -9.12
C SER A 365 22.04 -11.41 -8.74
N VAL A 366 21.23 -10.89 -7.81
CA VAL A 366 20.00 -11.56 -7.36
C VAL A 366 18.78 -10.82 -7.90
N ARG A 367 17.93 -11.56 -8.63
CA ARG A 367 16.73 -11.07 -9.30
C ARG A 367 15.48 -11.77 -8.74
N VAL A 368 14.66 -11.01 -8.02
CA VAL A 368 13.38 -11.53 -7.51
C VAL A 368 12.35 -11.58 -8.64
N LYS A 369 11.72 -12.74 -8.83
CA LYS A 369 10.69 -12.98 -9.86
C LYS A 369 9.28 -12.88 -9.27
N GLY A 370 8.29 -12.90 -10.15
CA GLY A 370 6.87 -12.74 -9.77
C GLY A 370 6.22 -13.99 -9.17
N TYR A 371 6.85 -15.17 -9.28
CA TYR A 371 6.36 -16.44 -8.74
C TYR A 371 6.75 -16.63 -7.25
N PRO A 372 5.97 -17.36 -6.43
CA PRO A 372 6.19 -17.49 -4.98
C PRO A 372 7.47 -18.22 -4.60
N PHE A 373 7.68 -19.40 -5.19
CA PHE A 373 8.77 -20.31 -4.88
C PHE A 373 9.55 -20.67 -6.13
N GLY A 374 10.76 -21.19 -5.93
CA GLY A 374 11.65 -21.60 -7.01
C GLY A 374 12.90 -20.73 -7.07
N VAL A 375 14.03 -21.39 -7.24
CA VAL A 375 15.34 -20.75 -7.35
C VAL A 375 16.03 -21.34 -8.57
N THR A 376 16.37 -20.49 -9.53
CA THR A 376 17.20 -20.86 -10.67
C THR A 376 18.50 -20.07 -10.55
N SER A 377 19.63 -20.74 -10.80
CA SER A 377 20.93 -20.09 -10.74
C SER A 377 21.72 -20.38 -12.00
N ASP A 378 22.27 -19.32 -12.59
CA ASP A 378 23.11 -19.35 -13.78
C ASP A 378 24.52 -18.87 -13.39
N TYR A 379 25.53 -19.69 -13.67
CA TYR A 379 26.92 -19.39 -13.36
C TYR A 379 27.69 -19.24 -14.67
N GLN A 380 28.17 -18.02 -14.90
CA GLN A 380 28.86 -17.64 -16.11
C GLN A 380 30.36 -17.56 -15.82
N GLU A 381 31.08 -18.58 -16.25
CA GLU A 381 32.54 -18.63 -16.19
C GLU A 381 33.17 -17.85 -17.34
N GLY A 382 34.42 -17.42 -17.14
CA GLY A 382 35.25 -16.89 -18.22
C GLY A 382 34.87 -15.49 -18.71
N LEU A 383 34.27 -14.64 -17.87
CA LEU A 383 34.07 -13.23 -18.20
C LEU A 383 35.43 -12.52 -18.42
N ALA A 384 36.40 -12.85 -17.58
CA ALA A 384 37.83 -12.55 -17.72
C ALA A 384 38.63 -13.54 -16.85
N GLU A 385 39.95 -13.48 -16.91
CA GLU A 385 40.82 -14.34 -16.08
C GLU A 385 40.55 -14.11 -14.59
N GLY A 386 40.14 -15.15 -13.86
CA GLY A 386 39.77 -15.05 -12.45
C GLY A 386 38.51 -14.21 -12.17
N LEU A 387 37.68 -13.92 -13.18
CA LEU A 387 36.40 -13.23 -13.05
C LEU A 387 35.25 -14.11 -13.56
N SER A 388 34.19 -14.24 -12.76
CA SER A 388 32.98 -14.98 -13.12
C SER A 388 31.75 -14.21 -12.64
N ALA A 389 30.58 -14.59 -13.12
CA ALA A 389 29.32 -14.05 -12.61
C ALA A 389 28.35 -15.14 -12.18
N PHE A 390 27.57 -14.82 -11.17
CA PHE A 390 26.55 -15.68 -10.62
C PHE A 390 25.21 -14.96 -10.56
N ILE A 391 24.28 -15.37 -11.42
CA ILE A 391 22.94 -14.81 -11.54
C ILE A 391 21.98 -15.75 -10.82
N ILE A 392 21.30 -15.24 -9.80
CA ILE A 392 20.30 -15.99 -9.06
C ILE A 392 18.94 -15.36 -9.34
N GLU A 393 18.00 -16.15 -9.83
CA GLU A 393 16.61 -15.76 -9.93
C GLU A 393 15.80 -16.54 -8.89
N ALA A 394 15.05 -15.84 -8.07
CA ALA A 394 14.34 -16.44 -6.95
C ALA A 394 12.89 -15.96 -6.86
N GLY A 395 12.01 -16.84 -6.40
CA GLY A 395 10.65 -16.50 -6.03
C GLY A 395 10.61 -15.48 -4.88
N TYR A 396 9.53 -14.70 -4.79
CA TYR A 396 9.46 -13.60 -3.84
C TYR A 396 9.32 -14.03 -2.37
N MET A 397 8.98 -15.29 -2.10
CA MET A 397 8.96 -15.86 -0.74
C MET A 397 10.24 -16.61 -0.37
N GLU A 398 11.14 -16.83 -1.34
CA GLU A 398 12.33 -17.63 -1.08
C GLU A 398 13.38 -16.84 -0.33
N ILE A 399 13.83 -17.42 0.77
CA ILE A 399 15.05 -16.99 1.45
C ILE A 399 16.17 -17.74 0.75
N VAL A 400 16.80 -17.08 -0.22
CA VAL A 400 17.88 -17.67 -0.99
C VAL A 400 19.09 -17.93 -0.09
N ASP A 401 19.44 -19.19 0.07
CA ASP A 401 20.73 -19.61 0.61
C ASP A 401 21.80 -19.50 -0.48
N ILE A 402 22.34 -18.30 -0.63
CA ILE A 402 23.38 -18.00 -1.62
C ILE A 402 24.63 -18.83 -1.34
N GLU A 403 24.95 -19.06 -0.07
CA GLU A 403 26.11 -19.84 0.35
C GLU A 403 25.96 -21.31 -0.06
N GLY A 404 24.79 -21.91 0.20
CA GLY A 404 24.48 -23.27 -0.25
C GLY A 404 24.65 -23.43 -1.77
N LEU A 405 24.09 -22.50 -2.55
CA LEU A 405 24.17 -22.52 -4.02
C LEU A 405 25.60 -22.36 -4.58
N LEU A 406 26.49 -21.68 -3.84
CA LEU A 406 27.90 -21.55 -4.18
C LEU A 406 28.68 -22.81 -3.81
N ARG A 407 28.40 -23.38 -2.63
CA ARG A 407 29.03 -24.62 -2.15
C ARG A 407 28.71 -25.81 -3.05
N GLU A 408 27.49 -25.90 -3.60
CA GLU A 408 27.11 -26.91 -4.61
C GLU A 408 28.00 -26.88 -5.86
N ARG A 409 28.58 -25.71 -6.17
CA ARG A 409 29.51 -25.52 -7.29
C ARG A 409 30.98 -25.59 -6.87
N GLY A 410 31.26 -26.00 -5.62
CA GLY A 410 32.61 -26.08 -5.09
C GLY A 410 33.27 -24.73 -4.82
N ILE A 411 32.49 -23.64 -4.77
CA ILE A 411 32.99 -22.29 -4.52
C ILE A 411 32.92 -22.02 -3.03
N TYR A 412 34.07 -21.67 -2.45
CA TYR A 412 34.18 -21.29 -1.03
C TYR A 412 34.61 -19.83 -0.93
N GLU A 413 33.66 -18.96 -0.60
CA GLU A 413 33.92 -17.55 -0.44
C GLU A 413 34.73 -17.27 0.83
N LYS A 414 35.80 -16.50 0.65
CA LYS A 414 36.62 -15.95 1.75
C LYS A 414 36.04 -14.64 2.26
N THR A 415 35.46 -13.84 1.37
CA THR A 415 34.92 -12.51 1.69
C THR A 415 33.77 -12.14 0.76
N ILE A 416 32.87 -11.30 1.26
CA ILE A 416 31.66 -10.86 0.58
C ILE A 416 31.58 -9.34 0.64
N PHE A 417 31.65 -8.69 -0.52
CA PHE A 417 31.55 -7.24 -0.65
C PHE A 417 30.17 -6.80 -1.15
N TYR A 418 29.69 -5.71 -0.56
CA TYR A 418 28.50 -5.01 -1.03
C TYR A 418 28.65 -3.50 -0.93
N GLY A 419 28.02 -2.77 -1.84
CA GLY A 419 28.02 -1.31 -1.83
C GLY A 419 27.01 -0.76 -0.81
N ILE A 420 27.43 0.22 -0.03
CA ILE A 420 26.56 1.07 0.78
C ILE A 420 26.72 2.51 0.31
N GLU A 421 25.61 3.14 -0.02
CA GLU A 421 25.60 4.54 -0.42
C GLU A 421 25.49 5.41 0.83
N ASN A 422 26.49 6.25 1.09
CA ASN A 422 26.42 7.28 2.13
C ASN A 422 26.26 8.65 1.47
N ILE A 423 25.15 9.33 1.76
CA ILE A 423 24.78 10.58 1.10
C ILE A 423 25.11 11.72 2.06
N ILE A 424 25.96 12.64 1.60
CA ILE A 424 26.30 13.86 2.35
C ILE A 424 25.99 15.06 1.48
N SER A 425 25.29 16.03 2.05
CA SER A 425 25.00 17.29 1.37
C SER A 425 24.91 18.44 2.37
N ASP A 426 25.19 19.65 1.88
CA ASP A 426 25.00 20.88 2.63
C ASP A 426 23.50 21.26 2.71
N ARG A 427 22.65 20.67 1.85
CA ARG A 427 21.20 20.93 1.86
C ARG A 427 20.46 19.96 2.77
N MET A 428 19.62 20.51 3.65
CA MET A 428 18.79 19.75 4.59
C MET A 428 17.90 18.68 3.90
N ILE A 429 17.36 18.99 2.72
CA ILE A 429 16.49 18.07 1.96
C ILE A 429 17.24 16.79 1.55
N TRP A 430 18.50 16.90 1.15
CA TRP A 430 19.31 15.75 0.74
C TRP A 430 19.83 14.95 1.93
N ASN A 431 20.04 15.60 3.07
CA ASN A 431 20.31 14.90 4.33
C ASN A 431 19.09 14.10 4.80
N LEU A 432 17.87 14.63 4.63
CA LEU A 432 16.65 13.87 4.90
C LEU A 432 16.52 12.66 3.97
N PHE A 433 16.80 12.83 2.67
CA PHE A 433 16.85 11.71 1.72
C PHE A 433 17.91 10.65 2.13
N GLY A 434 19.09 11.09 2.58
CA GLY A 434 20.13 10.21 3.11
C GLY A 434 19.66 9.43 4.35
N LEU A 435 18.97 10.09 5.28
CA LEU A 435 18.38 9.44 6.46
C LEU A 435 17.31 8.41 6.06
N MET A 436 16.45 8.74 5.11
CA MET A 436 15.43 7.82 4.59
C MET A 436 16.06 6.57 3.97
N LYS A 437 17.17 6.73 3.22
CA LYS A 437 17.92 5.59 2.68
C LYS A 437 18.62 4.78 3.77
N LYS A 438 19.16 5.43 4.80
CA LYS A 438 19.81 4.75 5.92
C LYS A 438 18.83 3.96 6.80
N ALA A 439 17.58 4.43 6.90
CA ALA A 439 16.50 3.71 7.58
C ALA A 439 16.02 2.48 6.80
N SER A 440 16.33 2.39 5.50
CA SER A 440 16.05 1.21 4.68
C SER A 440 17.11 0.12 4.95
N PRO A 441 16.71 -1.12 5.29
CA PRO A 441 17.68 -2.19 5.51
C PRO A 441 18.49 -2.47 4.24
N PRO A 442 19.82 -2.67 4.34
CA PRO A 442 20.64 -3.01 3.19
C PRO A 442 20.22 -4.37 2.64
N PHE A 443 20.31 -4.54 1.31
CA PHE A 443 19.81 -5.73 0.61
C PHE A 443 20.43 -7.05 1.15
N VAL A 444 21.65 -6.99 1.70
CA VAL A 444 22.38 -8.12 2.27
C VAL A 444 21.66 -8.72 3.48
N GLN A 445 20.90 -7.94 4.24
CA GLN A 445 20.11 -8.43 5.38
C GLN A 445 18.90 -9.27 4.96
N PHE A 446 18.58 -9.33 3.66
CA PHE A 446 17.49 -10.14 3.13
C PHE A 446 17.92 -11.55 2.72
N TYR A 447 19.23 -11.86 2.78
CA TYR A 447 19.78 -13.15 2.40
C TYR A 447 20.52 -13.81 3.57
N SER A 448 20.50 -15.14 3.60
CA SER A 448 21.31 -15.92 4.55
C SER A 448 22.76 -15.87 4.11
N LEU A 449 23.56 -15.02 4.76
CA LEU A 449 24.98 -14.83 4.46
C LEU A 449 25.79 -14.86 5.78
N PRO A 450 27.02 -15.41 5.76
CA PRO A 450 27.85 -15.54 6.96
C PRO A 450 28.31 -14.17 7.46
N ALA A 451 27.84 -13.76 8.63
CA ALA A 451 28.05 -12.42 9.19
C ALA A 451 29.53 -12.00 9.28
N GLU A 452 30.41 -12.96 9.55
CA GLU A 452 31.86 -12.77 9.73
C GLU A 452 32.63 -12.54 8.43
N LYS A 453 32.04 -12.83 7.26
CA LYS A 453 32.66 -12.63 5.95
C LYS A 453 32.14 -11.41 5.19
N ILE A 454 31.21 -10.66 5.76
CA ILE A 454 30.50 -9.56 5.09
C ILE A 454 31.22 -8.23 5.31
N HIS A 455 31.55 -7.55 4.21
CA HIS A 455 32.22 -6.24 4.22
C HIS A 455 31.44 -5.23 3.37
N GLY A 456 30.93 -4.19 4.03
CA GLY A 456 30.27 -3.07 3.35
C GLY A 456 31.28 -2.05 2.87
N VAL A 457 31.30 -1.77 1.56
CA VAL A 457 32.11 -0.69 0.99
C VAL A 457 31.25 0.56 0.88
N VAL A 458 31.57 1.54 1.71
CA VAL A 458 30.84 2.80 1.77
C VAL A 458 31.32 3.71 0.66
N THR A 459 30.47 3.98 -0.33
CA THR A 459 30.71 5.00 -1.35
C THR A 459 30.01 6.29 -0.93
N ARG A 460 30.81 7.34 -0.71
CA ARG A 460 30.29 8.67 -0.37
C ARG A 460 29.83 9.37 -1.64
N PHE A 461 28.55 9.73 -1.68
CA PHE A 461 27.98 10.58 -2.70
C PHE A 461 27.77 11.99 -2.13
N VAL A 462 28.40 12.98 -2.75
CA VAL A 462 28.23 14.39 -2.41
C VAL A 462 27.18 14.99 -3.36
N MET A 463 26.08 15.54 -2.81
CA MET A 463 24.92 16.02 -3.57
C MET A 463 24.71 17.52 -3.56
#